data_AF-A0A919NDF2-F1
#
_entry.id   AF-A0A919NDF2-F1
#
_cell.length_a   1.000
_cell.length_b   1.000
_cell.length_c   1.000
_cell.angle_alpha   90.00
_cell.angle_beta   90.00
_cell.angle_gamma   90.00
#
_symmetry.space_group_name_H-M   'P 1'
#
loop_
_entity.id
_entity.type
_entity.pdbx_description
1 polymer ?
#
loop_
_entity_poly.entity_id
_entity_poly.type
_entity_poly.pdbx_seq_one_letter_code
_entity_poly.pdbx_strand_id
1 'polypeptide(L)'
;MAAMITAESCAWCGIPQRGHGQRWIVGIGWHGWTAPDKALISLRIRARFRAKGWLPYFCPTSGEVEHPRLGGFTVCCSRPDLHCDPTLVRRP
;
A
#
# COMPACT_ATOMS: atom_id res chain seq x y z
N MET A 1 0.33 16.37 15.18
CA MET A 1 0.37 15.98 13.75
C MET A 1 1.22 14.72 13.63
N ALA A 2 0.62 13.54 13.43
CA ALA A 2 1.39 12.33 13.18
C ALA A 2 2.12 12.48 11.84
N ALA A 3 3.45 12.37 11.82
CA ALA A 3 4.21 12.35 10.59
C ALA A 3 3.71 11.16 9.76
N MET A 4 3.06 11.44 8.63
CA MET A 4 2.62 10.38 7.72
C MET A 4 3.86 9.66 7.22
N ILE A 5 4.00 8.38 7.57
CA ILE A 5 5.04 7.51 7.02
C ILE A 5 4.85 7.48 5.50
N THR A 6 5.70 8.18 4.77
CA THR A 6 5.70 8.16 3.31
C THR A 6 6.44 6.93 2.80
N ALA A 7 6.24 6.59 1.53
CA ALA A 7 6.88 5.41 0.96
C ALA A 7 8.42 5.49 1.04
N GLU A 8 8.97 6.69 0.81
CA GLU A 8 10.41 7.01 0.84
C GLU A 8 10.97 7.31 2.24
N SER A 9 10.15 7.27 3.28
CA SER A 9 10.61 7.49 4.64
C SER A 9 11.57 6.40 5.11
N CYS A 10 12.38 6.68 6.13
CA CYS A 10 13.39 5.76 6.65
C CYS A 10 12.82 4.34 6.83
N ALA A 11 13.61 3.34 6.44
CA ALA A 11 13.22 1.93 6.54
C ALA A 11 12.83 1.54 7.98
N TRP A 12 13.55 2.09 8.95
CA TRP A 12 13.44 1.70 10.36
C TRP A 12 12.40 2.50 11.13
N CYS A 13 12.44 3.84 11.07
CA CYS A 13 11.58 4.70 11.89
C CYS A 13 10.46 5.42 11.14
N GLY A 14 10.41 5.32 9.80
CA GLY A 14 9.38 5.98 9.00
C GLY A 14 9.43 7.51 8.98
N ILE A 15 10.54 8.12 9.43
CA ILE A 15 10.77 9.56 9.32
C ILE A 15 11.34 9.92 7.94
N PRO A 16 10.89 11.02 7.31
CA PRO A 16 11.44 11.48 6.03
C PRO A 16 12.93 11.82 6.12
N GLN A 17 13.64 11.69 5.00
CA GLN A 17 15.10 11.93 4.92
C GLN A 17 15.49 13.31 5.44
N ARG A 18 14.71 14.32 5.06
CA ARG A 18 14.92 15.69 5.51
C ARG A 18 14.55 15.82 6.99
N GLY A 19 15.53 16.16 7.82
CA GLY A 19 15.34 16.34 9.26
C GLY A 19 15.35 15.03 10.06
N HIS A 20 15.81 13.92 9.48
CA HIS A 20 15.88 12.63 10.19
C HIS A 20 16.88 12.62 11.36
N GLY A 21 18.08 13.18 11.14
CA GLY A 21 19.18 13.12 12.11
C GLY A 21 19.63 11.69 12.41
N GLN A 22 20.01 11.43 13.66
CA GLN A 22 20.19 10.08 14.19
C GLN A 22 19.10 9.79 15.20
N ARG A 23 18.56 8.57 15.18
CA ARG A 23 17.51 8.13 16.10
C ARG A 23 17.80 6.76 16.66
N TRP A 24 17.32 6.53 17.88
CA TRP A 24 17.33 5.23 18.51
C TRP A 24 16.00 4.51 18.27
N ILE A 25 16.04 3.26 17.80
CA ILE A 25 14.90 2.36 17.76
C ILE A 25 15.24 1.07 18.50
N VAL A 26 14.30 0.59 19.32
CA VAL A 26 14.40 -0.72 19.96
C VAL A 26 14.60 -1.82 18.90
N GLY A 27 15.67 -2.59 19.02
CA GLY A 27 16.03 -3.68 18.09
C GLY A 27 16.96 -3.30 16.93
N ILE A 28 17.12 -2.01 16.62
CA ILE A 28 18.05 -1.51 15.59
C ILE A 28 19.20 -0.70 16.21
N GLY A 29 18.95 -0.02 17.34
CA GLY A 29 19.90 0.88 17.99
C GLY A 29 19.94 2.27 17.34
N TRP A 30 21.07 2.97 17.53
CA TRP A 30 21.33 4.26 16.88
C TRP A 30 21.51 4.04 15.38
N HIS A 31 20.67 4.69 14.58
CA HIS A 31 20.79 4.65 13.13
C HIS A 31 20.62 6.05 12.54
N GLY A 32 21.35 6.27 11.45
CA GLY A 32 21.10 7.38 10.53
C GLY A 32 19.95 7.07 9.59
N TRP A 33 19.62 8.00 8.70
CA TRP A 33 18.60 7.74 7.70
C TRP A 33 19.02 6.59 6.79
N THR A 34 18.17 5.58 6.68
CA THR A 34 18.38 4.42 5.81
C THR A 34 17.29 4.41 4.74
N ALA A 35 17.71 4.44 3.47
CA ALA A 35 16.78 4.38 2.35
C ALA A 35 15.94 3.10 2.41
N PRO A 36 14.61 3.18 2.26
CA PRO A 36 13.79 1.98 2.16
C PRO A 36 14.08 1.26 0.84
N ASP A 37 14.09 -0.06 0.87
CA ASP A 37 14.20 -0.86 -0.35
C ASP A 37 12.92 -0.79 -1.19
N LYS A 38 13.01 -1.28 -2.44
CA LYS A 38 11.89 -1.27 -3.40
C LYS A 38 10.69 -2.09 -2.91
N ALA A 39 10.91 -3.17 -2.16
CA ALA A 39 9.82 -4.01 -1.65
C ALA A 39 9.05 -3.28 -0.55
N LEU A 40 9.74 -2.62 0.39
CA LEU A 40 9.15 -1.82 1.45
C LEU A 40 8.40 -0.60 0.88
N ILE A 41 8.97 0.07 -0.12
CA ILE A 41 8.28 1.15 -0.85
C ILE A 41 6.98 0.63 -1.47
N SER A 42 7.05 -0.51 -2.17
CA SER A 42 5.88 -1.12 -2.83
C SER A 42 4.79 -1.50 -1.83
N LEU A 43 5.17 -2.09 -0.69
CA LEU A 43 4.25 -2.44 0.40
C LEU A 43 3.56 -1.21 0.97
N ARG A 44 4.29 -0.13 1.23
CA ARG A 44 3.73 1.13 1.74
C ARG A 44 2.77 1.79 0.74
N ILE A 45 3.10 1.79 -0.55
CA ILE A 45 2.22 2.30 -1.61
C ILE A 45 0.92 1.47 -1.68
N ARG A 46 1.03 0.13 -1.65
CA ARG A 46 -0.13 -0.76 -1.63
C ARG A 46 -1.00 -0.53 -0.40
N ALA A 47 -0.42 -0.43 0.79
CA ALA A 47 -1.14 -0.12 2.02
C ALA A 47 -1.88 1.23 1.93
N ARG A 48 -1.24 2.25 1.37
CA ARG A 48 -1.87 3.55 1.10
C ARG A 48 -3.05 3.44 0.15
N PHE A 49 -2.93 2.68 -0.94
CA PHE A 49 -4.03 2.47 -1.87
C PHE A 49 -5.15 1.62 -1.25
N ARG A 50 -4.83 0.63 -0.42
CA ARG A 50 -5.82 -0.17 0.31
C ARG A 50 -6.64 0.69 1.24
N ALA A 51 -5.99 1.54 2.04
CA ALA A 51 -6.67 2.47 2.95
C ALA A 51 -7.56 3.48 2.21
N LYS A 52 -7.23 3.81 0.96
CA LYS A 52 -8.04 4.67 0.09
C LYS A 52 -9.11 3.94 -0.72
N GLY A 53 -9.13 2.60 -0.68
CA GLY A 53 -9.98 1.79 -1.56
C GLY A 53 -9.65 1.94 -3.05
N TRP A 54 -8.38 2.21 -3.39
CA TRP A 54 -7.91 2.42 -4.76
C TRP A 54 -7.18 1.22 -5.36
N LEU A 55 -7.01 0.14 -4.59
CA LEU A 55 -6.40 -1.05 -5.17
C LEU A 55 -7.34 -1.64 -6.23
N PRO A 56 -6.81 -2.08 -7.37
CA PRO A 56 -7.59 -2.83 -8.33
C PRO A 56 -8.10 -4.11 -7.67
N TYR A 57 -9.31 -4.52 -8.05
CA TYR A 57 -9.95 -5.74 -7.57
C TYR A 57 -10.26 -6.66 -8.74
N PHE A 58 -10.34 -7.96 -8.47
CA PHE A 58 -10.85 -8.91 -9.46
C PHE A 58 -12.37 -8.96 -9.41
N CYS A 59 -13.03 -8.76 -10.55
CA CYS A 59 -14.47 -8.92 -10.68
C CYS A 59 -14.78 -10.31 -11.24
N PRO A 60 -15.43 -11.20 -10.46
CA PRO A 60 -15.72 -12.56 -10.93
C PRO A 60 -16.73 -12.61 -12.08
N THR A 61 -17.51 -11.54 -12.28
CA THR A 61 -18.53 -11.46 -13.34
C THR A 61 -17.94 -11.05 -14.68
N SER A 62 -17.02 -10.08 -14.70
CA SER A 62 -16.30 -9.71 -15.92
C SER A 62 -15.11 -10.61 -16.20
N GLY A 63 -14.55 -11.26 -15.17
CA GLY A 63 -13.31 -12.04 -15.28
C GLY A 63 -12.07 -11.15 -15.42
N GLU A 64 -12.20 -9.85 -15.18
CA GLU A 64 -11.14 -8.86 -15.37
C GLU A 64 -10.70 -8.20 -14.06
N VAL A 65 -9.53 -7.59 -14.10
CA VAL A 65 -9.02 -6.74 -13.00
C VAL A 65 -9.51 -5.32 -13.24
N GLU A 66 -10.40 -4.86 -12.37
CA GLU A 66 -11.04 -3.56 -12.47
C GLU A 66 -10.40 -2.56 -11.51
N HIS A 67 -10.37 -1.27 -11.90
CA HIS A 67 -9.87 -0.20 -11.07
C HIS A 67 -11.03 0.68 -10.58
N PRO A 68 -11.15 0.98 -9.27
CA PRO A 68 -12.28 1.74 -8.69
C PRO A 68 -12.57 3.12 -9.30
N ARG A 69 -11.60 3.70 -10.01
CA ARG A 69 -11.74 4.99 -10.72
C ARG A 69 -11.99 4.90 -12.23
N LEU A 70 -11.74 3.74 -12.84
CA LEU A 70 -11.70 3.60 -14.31
C LEU A 70 -12.70 2.56 -14.84
N GLY A 71 -13.39 1.79 -13.98
CA GLY A 71 -14.23 0.64 -14.37
C GLY A 71 -15.71 0.80 -14.02
N GLY A 72 -16.58 0.34 -14.93
CA GLY A 72 -18.03 0.56 -14.99
C GLY A 72 -18.84 -0.16 -13.92
N PHE A 73 -19.77 0.60 -13.31
CA PHE A 73 -20.73 0.10 -12.33
C PHE A 73 -21.87 -0.67 -12.99
N THR A 74 -21.63 -1.88 -13.51
CA THR A 74 -22.74 -2.75 -13.95
C THR A 74 -22.96 -3.88 -12.94
N VAL A 75 -24.04 -3.73 -12.16
CA VAL A 75 -24.74 -4.70 -11.29
C VAL A 75 -23.95 -5.33 -10.13
N CYS A 76 -22.67 -5.68 -10.28
CA CYS A 76 -21.86 -6.28 -9.22
C CYS A 76 -21.33 -5.24 -8.21
N CYS A 77 -21.28 -3.97 -8.60
CA CYS A 77 -20.66 -2.89 -7.84
C CYS A 77 -21.48 -2.37 -6.63
N SER A 78 -22.65 -2.94 -6.37
CA SER A 78 -23.40 -2.73 -5.11
C SER A 78 -22.96 -3.66 -3.98
N ARG A 79 -22.06 -4.63 -4.26
CA ARG A 79 -21.49 -5.58 -3.28
C ARG A 79 -19.96 -5.54 -3.26
N PRO A 80 -19.35 -4.46 -2.74
CA PRO A 80 -17.90 -4.34 -2.61
C PRO A 80 -17.26 -5.39 -1.68
N ASP A 81 -18.06 -6.12 -0.90
CA ASP A 81 -17.66 -7.28 -0.10
C ASP A 81 -17.20 -8.48 -0.94
N LEU A 82 -17.61 -8.55 -2.21
CA LEU A 82 -17.21 -9.61 -3.14
C LEU A 82 -15.91 -9.30 -3.89
N HIS A 83 -15.31 -8.12 -3.66
CA HIS A 83 -14.07 -7.71 -4.29
C HIS A 83 -12.88 -8.34 -3.57
N CYS A 84 -12.24 -9.30 -4.23
CA CYS A 84 -11.03 -9.95 -3.73
C CYS A 84 -9.76 -9.23 -4.20
N ASP A 85 -8.70 -9.33 -3.40
CA ASP A 85 -7.36 -8.95 -3.82
C ASP A 85 -6.99 -9.79 -5.05
N PRO A 86 -6.66 -9.18 -6.20
CA PRO A 86 -6.36 -9.91 -7.43
C PRO A 86 -5.13 -10.81 -7.29
N THR A 87 -4.27 -10.57 -6.30
CA THR A 87 -3.13 -11.44 -5.99
C THR A 87 -3.53 -12.72 -5.24
N LEU A 88 -4.73 -12.77 -4.67
CA LEU A 88 -5.30 -13.94 -4.00
C LEU A 88 -6.12 -14.82 -4.94
N VAL A 89 -6.48 -14.31 -6.13
CA VAL A 89 -7.19 -15.09 -7.14
C VAL A 89 -6.16 -15.99 -7.85
N ARG A 90 -6.08 -17.26 -7.43
CA ARG A 90 -5.41 -18.28 -8.22
C ARG A 90 -6.17 -18.41 -9.53
N ARG A 91 -5.58 -17.95 -10.64
CA ARG A 91 -6.09 -18.26 -11.98
C ARG A 91 -6.13 -19.79 -12.13
N PRO A 92 -7.25 -20.38 -12.59
CA PRO A 92 -7.27 -21.79 -12.97
C PRO A 92 -6.33 -22.06 -14.14
#